data_AF-X1NL46-F1
#
_entry.id   AF-X1NL46-F1
#
_cell.length_a   1.000
_cell.length_b   1.000
_cell.length_c   1.000
_cell.angle_alpha   90.00
_cell.angle_beta   90.00
_cell.angle_gamma   90.00
#
_symmetry.space_group_name_H-M   'P 1'
#
loop_
_entity.id
_entity.type
_entity.pdbx_description
1 polymer ?
#
loop_
_entity_poly.entity_id
_entity_poly.type
_entity_poly.pdbx_seq_one_letter_code
_entity_poly.pdbx_strand_id
1 'polypeptide(L)'
;MKRVVFFIVVFIICTYAGSIENGINWLKLNQNENGNWTDSLVSDFHATSYSVITLEKYNQTNSHYTQGINWIQNEQVQILDYLALQTIILDDANILVQEKLEILSQAQNPDAGFGITKNYNSSILDASLVLKTLLRSGNSQIISNGLNFIKNYQNVDGGWGIKINDPSNIYVTSLVIDFFSNCGQFDVGTA
;
A
#
# COMPACT_ATOMS: atom_id res chain seq x y z
N MET A 1 -4.68 17.94 53.02
CA MET A 1 -5.23 18.54 51.79
C MET A 1 -4.77 17.67 50.61
N LYS A 2 -5.69 16.93 49.97
CA LYS A 2 -5.38 16.12 48.78
C LYS A 2 -5.40 17.03 47.55
N ARG A 3 -4.30 17.05 46.79
CA ARG A 3 -4.21 17.78 45.52
C ARG A 3 -5.12 17.09 44.50
N VAL A 4 -6.17 17.78 44.06
CA VAL A 4 -6.99 17.38 42.91
C VAL A 4 -6.20 17.80 41.67
N VAL A 5 -5.72 16.83 40.89
CA VAL A 5 -5.10 17.07 39.59
C VAL A 5 -6.22 17.02 38.55
N PHE A 6 -6.56 18.18 37.98
CA PHE A 6 -7.46 18.26 36.83
C PHE A 6 -6.68 17.85 35.57
N PHE A 7 -7.02 16.69 35.00
CA PHE A 7 -6.64 16.38 33.63
C PHE A 7 -7.52 17.21 32.70
N ILE A 8 -6.97 18.30 32.18
CA ILE A 8 -7.58 19.02 31.06
C ILE A 8 -7.34 18.17 29.82
N VAL A 9 -8.36 17.41 29.42
CA VAL A 9 -8.41 16.80 28.09
C VAL A 9 -8.64 17.94 27.11
N VAL A 10 -7.55 18.46 26.54
CA VAL A 10 -7.63 19.41 25.42
C VAL A 10 -8.12 18.62 24.22
N PHE A 11 -9.41 18.75 23.91
CA PHE A 11 -9.92 18.37 22.59
C PHE A 11 -9.26 19.32 21.59
N ILE A 12 -8.23 18.84 20.89
CA ILE A 12 -7.72 19.50 19.70
C ILE A 12 -8.87 19.44 18.70
N ILE A 13 -9.62 20.55 18.59
CA ILE A 13 -10.58 20.71 17.51
C ILE A 13 -9.74 20.72 16.23
N CYS A 14 -9.86 19.66 15.44
CA CYS A 14 -9.24 19.62 14.12
C CYS A 14 -9.90 20.74 13.29
N THR A 15 -9.15 21.81 13.03
CA THR A 15 -9.62 23.03 12.34
C THR A 15 -10.08 22.80 10.89
N TYR A 16 -10.01 21.55 10.41
CA TYR A 16 -10.34 21.17 9.04
C TYR A 16 -11.41 20.07 8.96
N ALA A 17 -12.05 19.69 10.08
CA ALA A 17 -13.05 18.62 10.09
C ALA A 17 -14.17 18.84 9.05
N GLY A 18 -14.71 20.07 8.95
CA GLY A 18 -15.72 20.40 7.94
C GLY A 18 -15.20 20.33 6.50
N SER A 19 -13.95 20.71 6.25
CA SER A 19 -13.34 20.58 4.91
C SER A 19 -13.15 19.12 4.51
N ILE A 20 -12.75 18.27 5.46
CA ILE A 20 -12.62 16.82 5.25
C ILE A 20 -13.98 16.21 4.92
N GLU A 21 -15.02 16.54 5.70
CA GLU A 21 -16.38 16.07 5.46
C GLU A 21 -16.90 16.49 4.08
N ASN A 22 -16.66 17.74 3.68
CA ASN A 22 -17.02 18.23 2.35
C ASN A 22 -16.30 17.45 1.24
N GLY A 23 -15.01 17.17 1.39
CA GLY A 23 -14.24 16.38 0.42
C GLY A 23 -14.74 14.94 0.32
N ILE A 24 -15.03 14.30 1.44
CA ILE A 24 -15.62 12.95 1.50
C ILE A 24 -16.99 12.92 0.82
N ASN A 25 -17.85 13.92 1.06
CA ASN A 25 -19.16 14.01 0.41
C ASN A 25 -19.02 14.21 -1.09
N TRP A 26 -18.04 15.00 -1.54
CA TRP A 26 -17.74 15.13 -2.97
C TRP A 26 -17.32 13.80 -3.59
N LEU A 27 -16.44 13.02 -2.94
CA LEU A 27 -16.07 11.68 -3.43
C LEU A 27 -17.30 10.79 -3.60
N LYS A 28 -18.19 10.72 -2.60
CA LYS A 28 -19.41 9.91 -2.67
C LYS A 28 -20.34 10.31 -3.82
N LEU A 29 -20.47 11.61 -4.08
CA LEU A 29 -21.31 12.15 -5.17
C LEU A 29 -20.71 11.96 -6.56
N ASN A 30 -19.39 11.71 -6.67
CA ASN A 30 -18.69 11.53 -7.93
C ASN A 30 -18.22 10.08 -8.15
N GLN A 31 -18.83 9.12 -7.46
CA GLN A 31 -18.69 7.70 -7.75
C GLN A 31 -19.61 7.31 -8.92
N ASN A 32 -19.10 6.53 -9.86
CA ASN A 32 -19.90 6.01 -10.97
C ASN A 32 -20.86 4.90 -10.49
N GLU A 33 -21.90 4.61 -11.27
CA GLU A 33 -22.91 3.59 -10.93
C GLU A 33 -22.34 2.17 -10.76
N ASN A 34 -21.22 1.86 -11.42
CA ASN A 34 -20.51 0.59 -11.28
C ASN A 34 -19.59 0.52 -10.05
N GLY A 35 -19.52 1.59 -9.26
CA GLY A 35 -18.73 1.67 -8.03
C GLY A 35 -17.32 2.24 -8.17
N ASN A 36 -16.85 2.53 -9.39
CA ASN A 36 -15.51 3.08 -9.59
C ASN A 36 -15.47 4.62 -9.53
N TRP A 37 -14.26 5.16 -9.37
CA TRP A 37 -13.96 6.56 -9.62
C TRP A 37 -13.06 6.67 -10.84
N THR A 38 -13.28 7.70 -11.64
CA THR A 38 -12.49 8.03 -12.82
C THR A 38 -11.83 9.39 -12.62
N ASP A 39 -10.65 9.57 -13.20
CA ASP A 39 -9.92 10.83 -13.13
C ASP A 39 -9.11 11.06 -14.42
N SER A 40 -8.70 12.31 -14.66
CA SER A 40 -7.89 12.65 -15.84
C SER A 40 -6.38 12.46 -15.65
N LEU A 41 -5.90 12.39 -14.41
CA LEU A 41 -4.48 12.34 -14.07
C LEU A 41 -3.98 10.93 -13.77
N VAL A 42 -4.87 10.05 -13.30
CA VAL A 42 -4.54 8.68 -12.90
C VAL A 42 -5.52 7.68 -13.51
N SER A 43 -5.13 6.41 -13.56
CA SER A 43 -6.04 5.36 -14.02
C SER A 43 -7.24 5.20 -13.09
N ASP A 44 -8.35 4.68 -13.63
CA ASP A 44 -9.55 4.34 -12.86
C ASP A 44 -9.24 3.44 -11.67
N PHE A 45 -8.30 2.50 -11.83
CA PHE A 45 -7.85 1.64 -10.73
C PHE A 45 -7.22 2.44 -9.59
N HIS A 46 -6.35 3.41 -9.90
CA HIS A 46 -5.77 4.28 -8.88
C HIS A 46 -6.82 5.21 -8.26
N ALA A 47 -7.62 5.89 -9.09
CA ALA A 47 -8.66 6.79 -8.60
C ALA A 47 -9.61 6.06 -7.63
N THR A 48 -10.03 4.85 -7.99
CA THR A 48 -10.88 4.01 -7.14
C THR A 48 -10.16 3.55 -5.88
N SER A 49 -8.92 3.07 -6.01
CA SER A 49 -8.11 2.63 -4.88
C SER A 49 -7.89 3.72 -3.83
N TYR A 50 -7.45 4.91 -4.26
CA TYR A 50 -7.25 6.04 -3.35
C TYR A 50 -8.55 6.55 -2.74
N SER A 51 -9.66 6.50 -3.48
CA SER A 51 -10.98 6.86 -2.94
C SER A 51 -11.42 5.88 -1.85
N VAL A 52 -11.27 4.57 -2.08
CA VAL A 52 -11.59 3.52 -1.09
C VAL A 52 -10.71 3.63 0.15
N ILE A 53 -9.39 3.75 0.00
CA ILE A 53 -8.44 3.95 1.11
C ILE A 53 -8.80 5.20 1.92
N THR A 54 -9.18 6.28 1.23
CA THR A 54 -9.59 7.53 1.90
C THR A 54 -10.88 7.33 2.69
N LEU A 55 -11.90 6.68 2.11
CA LEU A 55 -13.15 6.39 2.79
C LEU A 55 -12.92 5.52 4.04
N GLU A 56 -12.13 4.46 3.93
CA GLU A 56 -11.75 3.60 5.05
C GLU A 56 -11.03 4.37 6.17
N LYS A 57 -10.01 5.17 5.81
CA LYS A 57 -9.24 5.99 6.77
C LYS A 57 -10.11 6.92 7.61
N TYR A 58 -11.25 7.37 7.08
CA TYR A 58 -12.23 8.20 7.77
C TYR A 58 -13.47 7.43 8.25
N ASN A 59 -13.35 6.11 8.40
CA ASN A 59 -14.39 5.19 8.88
C ASN A 59 -15.71 5.28 8.09
N GLN A 60 -15.63 5.56 6.78
CA GLN A 60 -16.77 5.67 5.88
C GLN A 60 -17.11 4.33 5.24
N THR A 61 -17.51 3.33 6.02
CA THR A 61 -17.79 1.96 5.55
C THR A 61 -19.20 1.77 5.00
N ASN A 62 -19.75 2.79 4.34
CA ASN A 62 -21.11 2.77 3.77
C ASN A 62 -21.14 2.17 2.35
N SER A 63 -22.28 2.25 1.67
CA SER A 63 -22.49 1.67 0.33
C SER A 63 -21.48 2.13 -0.71
N HIS A 64 -20.97 3.36 -0.62
CA HIS A 64 -19.98 3.86 -1.58
C HIS A 64 -18.63 3.13 -1.43
N TYR A 65 -18.19 2.94 -0.19
CA TYR A 65 -17.01 2.16 0.12
C TYR A 65 -17.16 0.71 -0.34
N THR A 66 -18.28 0.04 0.00
CA THR A 66 -18.50 -1.35 -0.40
C THR A 66 -18.59 -1.53 -1.91
N GLN A 67 -19.19 -0.58 -2.64
CA GLN A 67 -19.24 -0.61 -4.10
C GLN A 67 -17.84 -0.44 -4.72
N GLY A 68 -17.00 0.44 -4.16
CA GLY A 68 -15.61 0.60 -4.59
C GLY A 68 -14.79 -0.66 -4.37
N ILE A 69 -14.92 -1.29 -3.19
CA ILE A 69 -14.30 -2.58 -2.89
C ILE A 69 -14.77 -3.66 -3.88
N ASN A 70 -16.06 -3.77 -4.14
CA ASN A 70 -16.60 -4.74 -5.09
C ASN A 70 -16.07 -4.51 -6.51
N TRP A 71 -15.93 -3.25 -6.94
CA TRP A 71 -15.33 -2.95 -8.24
C TRP A 71 -13.86 -3.39 -8.27
N ILE A 72 -13.07 -3.01 -7.26
CA ILE A 72 -11.65 -3.39 -7.14
C ILE A 72 -11.49 -4.91 -7.13
N GLN A 73 -12.34 -5.64 -6.42
CA GLN A 73 -12.27 -7.10 -6.30
C GLN A 73 -12.46 -7.81 -7.64
N ASN A 74 -13.34 -7.28 -8.50
CA ASN A 74 -13.66 -7.87 -9.81
C ASN A 74 -12.68 -7.44 -10.91
N GLU A 75 -11.82 -6.46 -10.65
CA GLU A 75 -10.86 -5.98 -11.62
C GLU A 75 -9.74 -7.00 -11.87
N GLN A 76 -9.48 -7.32 -13.14
CA GLN A 76 -8.38 -8.18 -13.56
C GLN A 76 -7.09 -7.37 -13.69
N VAL A 77 -6.22 -7.49 -12.69
CA VAL A 77 -4.92 -6.81 -12.66
C VAL A 77 -3.79 -7.76 -13.04
N GLN A 78 -2.97 -7.38 -14.02
CA GLN A 78 -1.85 -8.20 -14.52
C GLN A 78 -0.49 -7.73 -14.02
N ILE A 79 -0.37 -6.43 -13.71
CA ILE A 79 0.87 -5.85 -13.19
C ILE A 79 0.95 -6.10 -11.69
N LEU A 80 2.13 -6.47 -11.19
CA LEU A 80 2.32 -6.87 -9.80
C LEU A 80 2.04 -5.72 -8.83
N ASP A 81 2.32 -4.47 -9.22
CA ASP A 81 2.02 -3.29 -8.40
C ASP A 81 0.53 -3.15 -8.11
N TYR A 82 -0.32 -3.36 -9.13
CA TYR A 82 -1.77 -3.29 -8.96
C TYR A 82 -2.28 -4.50 -8.20
N LEU A 83 -1.71 -5.68 -8.43
CA LEU A 83 -2.05 -6.87 -7.64
C LEU A 83 -1.67 -6.68 -6.16
N ALA A 84 -0.52 -6.06 -5.89
CA ALA A 84 -0.05 -5.74 -4.55
C ALA A 84 -0.97 -4.72 -3.86
N LEU A 85 -1.37 -3.65 -4.55
CA LEU A 85 -2.31 -2.64 -4.04
C LEU A 85 -3.72 -3.23 -3.84
N GLN A 86 -4.23 -3.99 -4.82
CA GLN A 86 -5.51 -4.71 -4.73
C GLN A 86 -5.52 -5.62 -3.49
N THR A 87 -4.43 -6.35 -3.26
CA THR A 87 -4.29 -7.25 -2.10
C THR A 87 -4.37 -6.49 -0.78
N ILE A 88 -3.70 -5.34 -0.65
CA ILE A 88 -3.76 -4.52 0.56
C ILE A 88 -5.20 -4.08 0.84
N ILE A 89 -5.87 -3.50 -0.17
CA ILE A 89 -7.21 -2.95 -0.03
C ILE A 89 -8.24 -4.03 0.35
N LEU A 90 -8.13 -5.21 -0.26
CA LEU A 90 -9.02 -6.32 0.05
C LEU A 90 -8.76 -6.91 1.44
N ASP A 91 -7.49 -7.04 1.85
CA ASP A 91 -7.12 -7.52 3.18
C ASP A 91 -7.61 -6.57 4.29
N ASP A 92 -7.42 -5.26 4.12
CA ASP A 92 -7.89 -4.23 5.05
C ASP A 92 -9.45 -4.27 5.16
N ALA A 93 -10.14 -4.59 4.06
CA ALA A 93 -11.58 -4.84 4.02
C ALA A 93 -12.02 -6.23 4.57
N ASN A 94 -11.10 -7.02 5.15
CA ASN A 94 -11.33 -8.38 5.65
C ASN A 94 -11.80 -9.38 4.58
N ILE A 95 -11.41 -9.17 3.32
CA ILE A 95 -11.63 -10.11 2.22
C ILE A 95 -10.41 -11.03 2.10
N LEU A 96 -10.65 -12.32 1.86
CA LEU A 96 -9.56 -13.31 1.73
C LEU A 96 -8.68 -13.00 0.52
N VAL A 97 -7.36 -12.96 0.74
CA VAL A 97 -6.35 -12.62 -0.29
C VAL A 97 -5.26 -13.67 -0.48
N GLN A 98 -5.38 -14.85 0.13
CA GLN A 98 -4.35 -15.89 0.10
C GLN A 98 -3.93 -16.27 -1.33
N GLU A 99 -4.86 -16.36 -2.27
CA GLU A 99 -4.54 -16.62 -3.68
C GLU A 99 -3.65 -15.52 -4.29
N LYS A 100 -3.93 -14.25 -3.99
CA LYS A 100 -3.14 -13.12 -4.50
C LYS A 100 -1.75 -13.08 -3.87
N LEU A 101 -1.65 -13.35 -2.57
CA LEU A 101 -0.38 -13.46 -1.87
C LEU A 101 0.49 -14.61 -2.43
N GLU A 102 -0.13 -15.73 -2.80
CA GLU A 102 0.56 -16.84 -3.46
C GLU A 102 1.07 -16.42 -4.85
N ILE A 103 0.23 -15.77 -5.66
CA ILE A 103 0.64 -15.26 -6.99
C ILE A 103 1.83 -14.30 -6.87
N LEU A 104 1.76 -13.34 -5.93
CA LEU A 104 2.85 -12.40 -5.67
C LEU A 104 4.11 -13.14 -5.22
N SER A 105 4.01 -14.10 -4.30
CA SER A 105 5.16 -14.88 -3.82
C SER A 105 5.84 -15.66 -4.96
N GLN A 106 5.06 -16.25 -5.86
CA GLN A 106 5.53 -17.00 -7.02
C GLN A 106 6.10 -16.13 -8.15
N ALA A 107 6.04 -14.80 -8.00
CA ALA A 107 6.60 -13.86 -8.96
C ALA A 107 8.02 -13.39 -8.61
N GLN A 108 8.58 -13.84 -7.48
CA GLN A 108 9.97 -13.53 -7.12
C GLN A 108 10.93 -14.13 -8.14
N ASN A 109 11.83 -13.29 -8.65
CA ASN A 109 12.84 -13.69 -9.62
C ASN A 109 14.00 -14.45 -8.93
N PRO A 110 14.86 -15.17 -9.69
CA PRO A 110 16.02 -15.87 -9.14
C PRO A 110 17.02 -14.98 -8.40
N ASP A 111 17.04 -13.67 -8.67
CA ASP A 111 17.85 -12.68 -7.97
C ASP A 111 17.19 -12.17 -6.67
N ALA A 112 16.06 -12.76 -6.28
CA ALA A 112 15.19 -12.37 -5.16
C ALA A 112 14.42 -11.04 -5.33
N GLY A 113 14.56 -10.36 -6.47
CA GLY A 113 13.79 -9.16 -6.78
C GLY A 113 12.42 -9.45 -7.41
N PHE A 114 11.71 -8.37 -7.72
CA PHE A 114 10.46 -8.40 -8.49
C PHE A 114 10.51 -7.32 -9.56
N GLY A 115 9.87 -7.58 -10.69
CA GLY A 115 9.62 -6.58 -11.74
C GLY A 115 8.12 -6.30 -11.88
N ILE A 116 7.77 -5.40 -12.81
CA ILE A 116 6.38 -5.00 -13.06
C ILE A 116 5.42 -6.17 -13.38
N THR A 117 5.93 -7.27 -13.94
CA THR A 117 5.20 -8.53 -14.16
C THR A 117 6.09 -9.73 -13.82
N LYS A 118 5.48 -10.91 -13.67
CA LYS A 118 6.23 -12.16 -13.48
C LYS A 118 7.23 -12.38 -14.62
N ASN A 119 8.47 -12.73 -14.27
CA ASN A 119 9.61 -12.90 -15.18
C ASN A 119 10.13 -11.62 -15.84
N TYR A 120 9.61 -10.43 -15.49
CA TYR A 120 10.22 -9.18 -15.91
C TYR A 120 11.45 -8.87 -15.07
N ASN A 121 12.36 -8.05 -15.59
CA ASN A 121 13.58 -7.67 -14.88
C ASN A 121 13.25 -6.99 -13.55
N SER A 122 14.00 -7.35 -12.50
CA SER A 122 13.81 -6.79 -11.16
C SER A 122 14.10 -5.29 -11.11
N SER A 123 13.29 -4.55 -10.36
CA SER A 123 13.51 -3.14 -10.01
C SER A 123 13.35 -2.92 -8.51
N ILE A 124 13.92 -1.83 -7.98
CA ILE A 124 13.78 -1.55 -6.55
C ILE A 124 12.36 -1.08 -6.23
N LEU A 125 11.74 -0.33 -7.14
CA LEU A 125 10.37 0.14 -7.00
C LEU A 125 9.38 -1.02 -6.90
N ASP A 126 9.36 -1.92 -7.90
CA ASP A 126 8.40 -3.02 -7.97
C ASP A 126 8.62 -4.00 -6.80
N ALA A 127 9.89 -4.32 -6.50
CA ALA A 127 10.23 -5.16 -5.36
C ALA A 127 9.71 -4.58 -4.03
N SER A 128 9.87 -3.28 -3.81
CA SER A 128 9.41 -2.64 -2.58
C SER A 128 7.89 -2.67 -2.43
N LEU A 129 7.14 -2.44 -3.51
CA LEU A 129 5.68 -2.50 -3.51
C LEU A 129 5.17 -3.91 -3.23
N VAL A 130 5.72 -4.91 -3.94
CA VAL A 130 5.32 -6.32 -3.77
C VAL A 130 5.69 -6.84 -2.38
N LEU A 131 6.92 -6.58 -1.92
CA LEU A 131 7.38 -7.08 -0.61
C LEU A 131 6.61 -6.46 0.56
N LYS A 132 6.24 -5.17 0.47
CA LYS A 132 5.38 -4.54 1.47
C LYS A 132 4.04 -5.25 1.61
N THR A 133 3.44 -5.69 0.50
CA THR A 133 2.22 -6.51 0.53
C THR A 133 2.49 -7.90 1.10
N LEU A 134 3.59 -8.54 0.69
CA LEU A 134 3.93 -9.90 1.12
C LEU A 134 4.23 -10.03 2.62
N LEU A 135 4.47 -8.94 3.35
CA LEU A 135 4.50 -8.95 4.82
C LEU A 135 3.24 -9.61 5.43
N ARG A 136 2.08 -9.50 4.76
CA ARG A 136 0.80 -10.13 5.16
C ARG A 136 0.74 -11.65 4.96
N SER A 137 1.66 -12.23 4.20
CA SER A 137 1.64 -13.66 3.85
C SER A 137 2.25 -14.56 4.92
N GLY A 138 3.08 -14.02 5.81
CA GLY A 138 3.91 -14.83 6.72
C GLY A 138 5.02 -15.62 6.02
N ASN A 139 5.26 -15.44 4.71
CA ASN A 139 6.29 -16.14 3.95
C ASN A 139 7.67 -15.51 4.21
N SER A 140 8.23 -15.80 5.38
CA SER A 140 9.46 -15.20 5.90
C SER A 140 10.67 -15.39 4.97
N GLN A 141 10.74 -16.50 4.23
CA GLN A 141 11.84 -16.76 3.30
C GLN A 141 11.82 -15.81 2.09
N ILE A 142 10.66 -15.67 1.42
CA ILE A 142 10.51 -14.76 0.27
C ILE A 142 10.81 -13.32 0.70
N ILE A 143 10.29 -12.93 1.86
CA ILE A 143 10.49 -11.59 2.41
C ILE A 143 11.97 -11.35 2.75
N SER A 144 12.63 -12.27 3.45
CA SER A 144 14.05 -12.16 3.81
C SER A 144 14.95 -12.07 2.57
N ASN A 145 14.68 -12.90 1.56
CA ASN A 145 15.40 -12.85 0.27
C ASN A 145 15.23 -11.47 -0.40
N GLY A 146 14.00 -10.96 -0.47
CA GLY A 146 13.71 -9.67 -1.07
C GLY A 146 14.28 -8.48 -0.30
N LEU A 147 14.28 -8.55 1.04
CA LEU A 147 14.95 -7.57 1.89
C LEU A 147 16.45 -7.50 1.60
N ASN A 148 17.10 -8.65 1.47
CA ASN A 148 18.52 -8.71 1.11
C ASN A 148 18.78 -8.18 -0.31
N PHE A 149 17.90 -8.48 -1.27
CA PHE A 149 17.95 -7.88 -2.60
C PHE A 149 17.94 -6.34 -2.52
N ILE A 150 16.97 -5.73 -1.84
CA ILE A 150 16.89 -4.26 -1.73
C ILE A 150 18.11 -3.68 -1.00
N LYS A 151 18.55 -4.29 0.12
CA LYS A 151 19.74 -3.85 0.87
C LYS A 151 21.00 -3.83 0.00
N ASN A 152 21.19 -4.85 -0.84
CA ASN A 152 22.40 -4.98 -1.69
C ASN A 152 22.50 -3.91 -2.79
N TYR A 153 21.39 -3.24 -3.12
CA TYR A 153 21.34 -2.20 -4.15
C TYR A 153 21.13 -0.79 -3.57
N GLN A 154 21.42 -0.58 -2.29
CA GLN A 154 21.51 0.78 -1.74
C GLN A 154 22.72 1.50 -2.33
N ASN A 155 22.52 2.73 -2.79
CA ASN A 155 23.58 3.56 -3.32
C ASN A 155 24.52 4.05 -2.20
N VAL A 156 25.72 4.50 -2.56
CA VAL A 156 26.73 5.01 -1.61
C VAL A 156 26.22 6.22 -0.81
N ASP A 157 25.28 6.98 -1.37
CA ASP A 157 24.63 8.12 -0.71
C ASP A 157 23.50 7.72 0.27
N GLY A 158 23.23 6.42 0.41
CA GLY A 158 22.19 5.86 1.29
C GLY A 158 20.79 5.82 0.69
N GLY A 159 20.59 6.29 -0.54
CA GLY A 159 19.31 6.21 -1.23
C GLY A 159 19.19 4.99 -2.15
N TRP A 160 18.03 4.88 -2.80
CA TRP A 160 17.76 3.88 -3.83
C TRP A 160 17.22 4.53 -5.10
N GLY A 161 17.67 4.05 -6.25
CA GLY A 161 17.12 4.41 -7.56
C GLY A 161 15.86 3.61 -7.91
N ILE A 162 15.18 3.99 -8.99
CA ILE A 162 14.00 3.24 -9.49
C ILE A 162 14.43 1.84 -9.95
N LYS A 163 15.45 1.79 -10.80
CA LYS A 163 16.10 0.55 -11.22
C LYS A 163 17.41 0.34 -10.48
N ILE A 164 17.91 -0.89 -10.57
CA ILE A 164 19.25 -1.25 -10.13
C ILE A 164 20.27 -0.29 -10.78
N ASN A 165 21.15 0.28 -9.97
CA ASN A 165 22.22 1.23 -10.34
C ASN A 165 21.74 2.61 -10.86
N ASP A 166 20.45 2.94 -10.79
CA ASP A 166 19.99 4.30 -11.04
C ASP A 166 20.44 5.23 -9.88
N PRO A 167 20.63 6.54 -10.14
CA PRO A 167 20.79 7.53 -9.08
C PRO A 167 19.62 7.49 -8.09
N SER A 168 19.91 7.84 -6.84
CA SER A 168 18.94 7.84 -5.76
C SER A 168 17.73 8.72 -6.07
N ASN A 169 16.54 8.17 -5.84
CA ASN A 169 15.25 8.80 -6.11
C ASN A 169 14.48 9.01 -4.81
N ILE A 170 13.93 10.21 -4.62
CA ILE A 170 13.22 10.59 -3.38
C ILE A 170 12.02 9.67 -3.12
N TYR A 171 11.21 9.41 -4.13
CA TYR A 171 10.00 8.59 -3.99
C TYR A 171 10.36 7.15 -3.64
N VAL A 172 11.30 6.53 -4.36
CA VAL A 172 11.71 5.14 -4.13
C VAL A 172 12.41 4.99 -2.78
N THR A 173 13.29 5.92 -2.42
CA THR A 173 13.95 5.92 -1.11
C THR A 173 12.92 6.02 0.02
N SER A 174 11.90 6.87 -0.12
CA SER A 174 10.81 6.98 0.87
C SER A 174 10.00 5.68 0.98
N LEU A 175 9.71 5.05 -0.15
CA LEU A 175 8.99 3.78 -0.21
C LEU A 175 9.78 2.64 0.46
N VAL A 176 11.09 2.56 0.19
CA VAL A 176 11.97 1.54 0.80
C VAL A 176 12.04 1.72 2.32
N ILE A 177 12.18 2.96 2.81
CA ILE A 177 12.21 3.25 4.25
C ILE A 177 10.87 2.89 4.90
N ASP A 178 9.74 3.25 4.26
CA ASP A 178 8.42 2.88 4.73
C ASP A 178 8.29 1.34 4.82
N PHE A 179 8.66 0.62 3.77
CA PHE A 179 8.69 -0.85 3.79
C PHE A 179 9.54 -1.42 4.93
N PHE A 180 10.79 -0.96 5.09
CA PHE A 180 11.67 -1.42 6.17
C PHE A 180 11.11 -1.13 7.56
N SER A 181 10.45 0.02 7.75
CA SER A 181 9.84 0.37 9.03
C SER A 181 8.65 -0.53 9.38
N ASN A 182 7.92 -1.01 8.35
CA ASN A 182 6.81 -1.94 8.54
C ASN A 182 7.29 -3.35 8.88
N CYS A 183 8.50 -3.75 8.47
CA CYS A 183 9.05 -5.09 8.78
C CYS A 183 9.02 -5.40 10.29
N GLY A 184 9.29 -4.44 11.17
CA GLY A 184 9.26 -4.66 12.62
C GLY A 184 7.87 -4.96 13.20
N GLN A 185 6.80 -4.77 12.42
CA GLN A 185 5.44 -5.12 12.81
C GLN A 185 5.09 -6.57 12.44
N PHE A 186 5.92 -7.25 11.66
CA PHE A 186 5.75 -8.62 11.21
C PHE A 186 6.90 -9.49 11.72
N ASP A 187 6.65 -10.78 11.97
CA ASP A 187 7.68 -11.73 12.41
C ASP A 187 8.56 -12.17 11.22
N VAL A 188 9.22 -11.18 10.61
CA VAL A 188 10.22 -11.42 9.59
C VAL A 188 11.53 -11.70 10.32
N GLY A 189 11.92 -12.99 10.34
CA GLY A 189 13.17 -13.42 10.96
C GLY A 189 14.34 -12.51 10.57
N THR A 190 15.25 -12.25 11.52
CA THR A 190 16.34 -11.28 11.35
C THR A 190 17.11 -11.54 10.06
N ALA A 191 16.91 -10.68 9.06
CA ALA A 191 17.69 -10.66 7.81
C ALA A 191 19.00 -9.90 7.99
#